data_AF-A0A9X3RSZ3-F1
#
_entry.id   AF-A0A9X3RSZ3-F1
#
_cell.length_a   1.000
_cell.length_b   1.000
_cell.length_c   1.000
_cell.angle_alpha   90.00
_cell.angle_beta   90.00
_cell.angle_gamma   90.00
#
_symmetry.space_group_name_H-M   'P 1'
#
loop_
_entity.id
_entity.type
_entity.pdbx_description
1 polymer ?
#
loop_
_entity_poly.entity_id
_entity_poly.type
_entity_poly.pdbx_seq_one_letter_code
_entity_poly.pdbx_strand_id
1 'polypeptide(L)'
;MLFLFLRCGAPGIPMPAEAHDLSAIPTRKELAVIDNAATVLLPDDPTPSLDDIAAQPDVRHLGAPQAAPQAPHLAEPLRIVVAGSDAALSAVLTRLMRSDNLWAEVAFIPVPSAAASASSASAPAASSASAASAAVTSAAAQNWGLPTDPAEALDFARTAPARPAPLIRNDSGLAVAGSATISDAANGSFTGEIIIDDHTLAASSPKTFGARLVPMTDAPGILAARATSPIEPQGRLRSLLRKPGQLDPESVRTGRAVQAGGPQLRVIVDSVPHKRPVTRVTFYRHLRDLQIVRP
;
A
#
# COMPACT_ATOMS: atom_id res chain seq x y z
N MET A 1 -24.57 1.91 9.45
CA MET A 1 -23.15 2.02 9.07
C MET A 1 -22.70 3.43 9.35
N LEU A 2 -21.63 3.58 10.12
CA LEU A 2 -20.99 4.87 10.40
C LEU A 2 -19.93 5.15 9.33
N PHE A 3 -19.92 6.36 8.77
CA PHE A 3 -18.93 6.77 7.79
C PHE A 3 -17.94 7.78 8.35
N LEU A 4 -16.68 7.64 7.95
CA LEU A 4 -15.62 8.61 8.19
C LEU A 4 -14.93 8.93 6.85
N PHE A 5 -15.17 10.12 6.31
CA PHE A 5 -14.60 10.55 5.03
C PHE A 5 -13.30 11.34 5.26
N LEU A 6 -12.20 10.88 4.68
CA LEU A 6 -10.87 11.48 4.78
C LEU A 6 -10.42 11.98 3.40
N ARG A 7 -10.39 13.29 3.20
CA ARG A 7 -9.90 13.93 1.98
C ARG A 7 -8.43 14.31 2.14
N CYS A 8 -7.52 13.49 1.62
CA CYS A 8 -6.07 13.61 1.84
C CYS A 8 -5.39 14.33 0.67
N GLY A 9 -5.19 15.65 0.80
CA GLY A 9 -4.56 16.47 -0.25
C GLY A 9 -5.28 16.45 -1.59
N ALA A 10 -6.61 16.28 -1.58
CA ALA A 10 -7.44 16.04 -2.75
C ALA A 10 -8.65 17.00 -2.85
N PRO A 11 -8.48 18.33 -2.75
CA PRO A 11 -9.58 19.29 -2.58
C PRO A 11 -10.61 19.29 -3.72
N GLY A 12 -10.24 18.83 -4.92
CA GLY A 12 -11.13 18.75 -6.08
C GLY A 12 -12.01 17.50 -6.15
N ILE A 13 -11.85 16.55 -5.22
CA ILE A 13 -12.64 15.31 -5.22
C ILE A 13 -13.96 15.55 -4.48
N PRO A 14 -15.12 15.32 -5.16
CA PRO A 14 -16.43 15.40 -4.51
C PRO A 14 -16.48 14.47 -3.30
N MET A 15 -16.87 15.02 -2.15
CA MET A 15 -17.06 14.30 -0.89
C MET A 15 -18.17 15.00 -0.09
N PRO A 16 -18.79 14.30 0.87
CA PRO A 16 -19.74 14.93 1.80
C PRO A 16 -19.15 16.13 2.56
N ALA A 17 -20.01 17.00 3.06
CA ALA A 17 -19.61 18.25 3.72
C ALA A 17 -18.85 17.99 5.04
N GLU A 18 -19.15 16.87 5.69
CA GLU A 18 -18.53 16.39 6.93
C GLU A 18 -17.15 15.72 6.73
N ALA A 19 -16.63 15.68 5.49
CA ALA A 19 -15.32 15.11 5.23
C ALA A 19 -14.19 15.89 5.92
N HIS A 20 -13.23 15.15 6.47
CA HIS A 20 -12.03 15.72 7.09
C HIS A 20 -10.98 16.01 6.01
N ASP A 21 -10.65 17.28 5.84
CA ASP A 21 -9.54 17.72 4.98
C ASP A 21 -8.20 17.54 5.69
N LEU A 22 -7.35 16.68 5.14
CA LEU A 22 -6.06 16.29 5.70
C LEU A 22 -4.90 16.61 4.76
N SER A 23 -3.69 16.62 5.30
CA SER A 23 -2.45 16.62 4.52
C SER A 23 -2.43 15.49 3.48
N ALA A 24 -1.74 15.71 2.34
CA ALA A 24 -1.63 14.72 1.26
C ALA A 24 -1.09 13.35 1.72
N ILE A 25 -0.24 13.36 2.76
CA ILE A 25 0.09 12.19 3.56
C ILE A 25 -0.27 12.57 5.01
N PRO A 26 -1.40 12.07 5.54
CA PRO A 26 -1.86 12.45 6.87
C PRO A 26 -0.86 12.08 7.98
N THR A 27 -0.70 12.98 8.93
CA THR A 27 0.09 12.79 10.13
C THR A 27 -0.66 11.97 11.18
N ARG A 28 0.08 11.45 12.17
CA ARG A 28 -0.52 10.77 13.33
C ARG A 28 -1.58 11.61 14.05
N LYS A 29 -1.37 12.93 14.13
CA LYS A 29 -2.29 13.85 14.82
C LYS A 29 -3.59 14.02 14.02
N GLU A 30 -3.47 14.21 12.71
CA GLU A 30 -4.63 14.30 11.80
C GLU A 30 -5.48 13.03 11.83
N LEU A 31 -4.85 11.86 11.90
CA LEU A 31 -5.54 10.57 11.92
C LEU A 31 -6.12 10.18 13.29
N ALA A 32 -6.00 11.02 14.33
CA ALA A 32 -6.59 10.73 15.64
C ALA A 32 -8.14 10.64 15.60
N VAL A 33 -8.77 11.23 14.57
CA VAL A 33 -10.22 11.14 14.35
C VAL A 33 -10.68 9.69 14.13
N ILE A 34 -9.82 8.84 13.57
CA ILE A 34 -10.10 7.41 13.37
C ILE A 34 -10.27 6.71 14.71
N ASP A 35 -9.35 6.94 15.65
CA ASP A 35 -9.40 6.24 16.94
C ASP A 35 -10.59 6.72 17.77
N ASN A 36 -10.95 8.00 17.68
CA ASN A 36 -12.16 8.50 18.31
C ASN A 36 -13.41 7.79 17.79
N ALA A 37 -13.53 7.61 16.46
CA ALA A 37 -14.66 6.89 15.87
C ALA A 37 -14.66 5.40 16.25
N ALA A 38 -13.47 4.77 16.27
CA ALA A 38 -13.30 3.37 16.66
C ALA A 38 -13.70 3.13 18.13
N THR A 39 -13.22 3.96 19.06
CA THR A 39 -13.53 3.87 20.50
C THR A 39 -15.02 4.05 20.78
N VAL A 40 -15.73 4.86 19.98
CA VAL A 40 -17.19 5.01 20.12
C VAL A 40 -17.94 3.72 19.78
N LEU A 41 -17.47 2.98 18.76
CA LEU A 41 -18.15 1.78 18.28
C LEU A 41 -17.73 0.49 19.00
N LEU A 42 -16.48 0.43 19.45
CA LEU A 42 -15.94 -0.70 20.21
C LEU A 42 -15.11 -0.17 21.39
N PRO A 43 -15.75 0.32 22.46
CA PRO A 43 -15.05 0.84 23.63
C PRO A 43 -14.17 -0.22 24.32
N ASP A 44 -14.68 -1.46 24.37
CA ASP A 44 -14.01 -2.64 24.90
C ASP A 44 -13.98 -3.72 23.82
N ASP A 45 -12.80 -4.15 23.38
CA ASP A 45 -12.64 -5.25 22.41
C ASP A 45 -12.61 -6.60 23.16
N PRO A 46 -13.63 -7.47 23.01
CA PRO A 46 -13.66 -8.77 23.67
C PRO A 46 -12.81 -9.84 22.96
N THR A 47 -12.19 -9.50 21.83
CA THR A 47 -11.34 -10.42 21.07
C THR A 47 -9.90 -10.41 21.59
N PRO A 48 -9.12 -11.50 21.39
CA PRO A 48 -7.71 -11.51 21.78
C PRO A 48 -6.95 -10.35 21.15
N SER A 49 -6.12 -9.67 21.94
CA SER A 49 -5.27 -8.58 21.45
C SER A 49 -4.17 -9.11 20.53
N LEU A 50 -3.48 -8.21 19.82
CA LEU A 50 -2.30 -8.58 19.02
C LEU A 50 -1.21 -9.27 19.85
N ASP A 51 -1.00 -8.84 21.09
CA ASP A 51 -0.02 -9.44 22.00
C ASP A 51 -0.46 -10.84 22.44
N ASP A 52 -1.75 -11.02 22.73
CA ASP A 52 -2.32 -12.33 23.05
C ASP A 52 -2.18 -13.30 21.87
N ILE A 53 -2.45 -12.84 20.65
CA ILE A 53 -2.29 -13.65 19.43
C ILE A 53 -0.82 -14.01 19.21
N ALA A 54 0.09 -13.05 19.35
CA ALA A 54 1.52 -13.28 19.17
C ALA A 54 2.13 -14.23 20.21
N ALA A 55 1.55 -14.28 21.41
CA ALA A 55 1.96 -15.19 22.48
C ALA A 55 1.41 -16.62 22.32
N GLN A 56 0.50 -16.86 21.37
CA GLN A 56 -0.05 -18.21 21.15
C GLN A 56 1.04 -19.16 20.60
N PRO A 57 1.18 -20.36 21.17
CA PRO A 57 2.19 -21.33 20.73
C PRO A 57 1.94 -21.81 19.29
N ASP A 58 0.66 -21.90 18.90
CA ASP A 58 0.21 -22.24 17.55
C ASP A 58 -0.48 -21.02 16.91
N VAL A 59 0.30 -20.04 16.47
CA VAL A 59 -0.23 -19.01 15.57
C VAL A 59 -0.64 -19.72 14.27
N ARG A 60 -1.95 -19.84 14.03
CA ARG A 60 -2.47 -20.49 12.82
C ARG A 60 -1.74 -19.95 11.60
N HIS A 61 -1.27 -20.85 10.72
CA HIS A 61 -0.73 -20.43 9.44
C HIS A 61 -1.72 -19.47 8.76
N LEU A 62 -1.24 -18.28 8.43
CA LEU A 62 -2.03 -17.20 7.80
C LEU A 62 -2.49 -17.66 6.40
N GLY A 63 -3.59 -18.42 6.37
CA GLY A 63 -4.26 -18.96 5.18
C GLY A 63 -5.18 -17.91 4.53
N ALA A 64 -6.34 -18.30 3.99
CA ALA A 64 -7.27 -17.34 3.39
C ALA A 64 -7.58 -16.16 4.35
N PRO A 65 -7.66 -14.91 3.87
CA PRO A 65 -7.96 -13.77 4.73
C PRO A 65 -9.37 -13.89 5.33
N GLN A 66 -9.50 -13.46 6.58
CA GLN A 66 -10.72 -13.67 7.36
C GLN A 66 -11.41 -12.35 7.74
N ALA A 67 -12.74 -12.44 7.91
CA ALA A 67 -13.50 -11.35 8.49
C ALA A 67 -12.97 -11.05 9.90
N ALA A 68 -12.98 -9.77 10.27
CA ALA A 68 -12.49 -9.36 11.57
C ALA A 68 -13.32 -10.00 12.70
N PRO A 69 -12.70 -10.61 13.72
CA PRO A 69 -13.43 -11.26 14.81
C PRO A 69 -14.24 -10.28 15.67
N GLN A 70 -13.96 -8.98 15.56
CA GLN A 70 -14.74 -7.93 16.21
C GLN A 70 -16.12 -7.73 15.56
N ALA A 71 -16.33 -8.13 14.30
CA ALA A 71 -17.56 -7.83 13.56
C ALA A 71 -18.87 -8.20 14.27
N PRO A 72 -19.00 -9.35 14.97
CA PRO A 72 -20.21 -9.71 15.71
C PRO A 72 -20.49 -8.82 16.93
N HIS A 73 -19.50 -8.06 17.41
CA HIS A 73 -19.61 -7.20 18.60
C HIS A 73 -19.93 -5.74 18.24
N LEU A 74 -19.98 -5.41 16.94
CA LEU A 74 -20.30 -4.07 16.46
C LEU A 74 -21.81 -3.94 16.26
N ALA A 75 -22.42 -2.87 16.79
CA ALA A 75 -23.81 -2.53 16.50
C ALA A 75 -24.01 -2.15 15.02
N GLU A 76 -22.98 -1.54 14.41
CA GLU A 76 -22.92 -1.23 12.99
C GLU A 76 -21.45 -1.15 12.51
N PRO A 77 -21.17 -1.37 11.22
CA PRO A 77 -19.81 -1.21 10.68
C PRO A 77 -19.33 0.23 10.71
N LEU A 78 -18.03 0.43 10.96
CA LEU A 78 -17.29 1.66 10.67
C LEU A 78 -16.71 1.57 9.27
N ARG A 79 -17.06 2.51 8.38
CA ARG A 79 -16.46 2.61 7.05
C ARG A 79 -15.66 3.90 6.90
N ILE A 80 -14.35 3.74 6.70
CA ILE A 80 -13.39 4.81 6.48
C ILE A 80 -13.17 4.94 4.97
N VAL A 81 -13.60 6.07 4.41
CA VAL A 81 -13.45 6.36 2.99
C VAL A 81 -12.25 7.30 2.80
N VAL A 82 -11.21 6.84 2.14
CA VAL A 82 -9.97 7.59 1.92
C VAL A 82 -9.94 8.09 0.48
N ALA A 83 -10.00 9.40 0.24
CA ALA A 83 -9.62 9.99 -1.04
C ALA A 83 -8.19 10.50 -0.98
N GLY A 84 -7.30 9.93 -1.79
CA GLY A 84 -5.89 10.32 -1.81
C GLY A 84 -5.01 9.41 -2.64
N SER A 85 -3.70 9.56 -2.48
CA SER A 85 -2.71 8.69 -3.11
C SER A 85 -2.52 7.37 -2.34
N ASP A 86 -1.81 6.41 -2.93
CA ASP A 86 -1.40 5.16 -2.23
C ASP A 86 -0.63 5.47 -0.93
N ALA A 87 0.13 6.57 -0.88
CA ALA A 87 0.83 7.01 0.33
C ALA A 87 -0.13 7.48 1.44
N ALA A 88 -1.23 8.15 1.06
CA ALA A 88 -2.26 8.56 2.00
C ALA A 88 -2.98 7.34 2.58
N LEU A 89 -3.34 6.39 1.70
CA LEU A 89 -3.94 5.13 2.11
C LEU A 89 -3.00 4.33 3.02
N SER A 90 -1.71 4.24 2.68
CA SER A 90 -0.67 3.61 3.52
C SER A 90 -0.62 4.22 4.92
N ALA A 91 -0.72 5.55 5.05
CA ALA A 91 -0.75 6.23 6.35
C ALA A 91 -1.99 5.84 7.18
N VAL A 92 -3.17 5.79 6.54
CA VAL A 92 -4.43 5.35 7.18
C VAL A 92 -4.35 3.89 7.62
N LEU A 93 -3.93 2.98 6.73
CA LEU A 93 -3.75 1.55 7.05
C LEU A 93 -2.73 1.35 8.16
N THR A 94 -1.64 2.14 8.16
CA THR A 94 -0.64 2.12 9.24
C THR A 94 -1.24 2.58 10.56
N ARG A 95 -2.13 3.57 10.57
CA ARG A 95 -2.83 4.00 11.79
C ARG A 95 -3.72 2.88 12.32
N LEU A 96 -4.59 2.31 11.48
CA LEU A 96 -5.51 1.24 11.86
C LEU A 96 -4.77 0.02 12.40
N MET A 97 -3.70 -0.40 11.72
CA MET A 97 -2.84 -1.49 12.15
C MET A 97 -2.25 -1.24 13.55
N ARG A 98 -1.77 -0.01 13.80
CA ARG A 98 -1.12 0.33 15.07
C ARG A 98 -2.09 0.51 16.24
N SER A 99 -3.36 0.76 15.96
CA SER A 99 -4.42 0.83 16.98
C SER A 99 -5.31 -0.41 17.02
N ASP A 100 -4.90 -1.52 16.39
CA ASP A 100 -5.68 -2.78 16.27
C ASP A 100 -7.12 -2.59 15.74
N ASN A 101 -7.31 -1.58 14.90
CA ASN A 101 -8.60 -1.17 14.34
C ASN A 101 -8.82 -1.69 12.90
N LEU A 102 -8.15 -2.78 12.53
CA LEU A 102 -8.27 -3.38 11.20
C LEU A 102 -9.61 -4.06 10.93
N TRP A 103 -10.48 -4.09 11.94
CA TRP A 103 -11.89 -4.43 11.81
C TRP A 103 -12.71 -3.37 11.08
N ALA A 104 -12.24 -2.12 11.02
CA ALA A 104 -12.91 -1.06 10.27
C ALA A 104 -12.82 -1.35 8.76
N GLU A 105 -13.92 -1.10 8.06
CA GLU A 105 -13.98 -1.20 6.61
C GLU A 105 -13.24 -0.02 5.98
N VAL A 106 -12.38 -0.30 5.00
CA VAL A 106 -11.61 0.71 4.28
C VAL A 106 -12.05 0.76 2.83
N ALA A 107 -12.60 1.91 2.43
CA ALA A 107 -12.88 2.23 1.05
C ALA A 107 -11.87 3.27 0.54
N PHE A 108 -11.54 3.21 -0.74
CA PHE A 108 -10.52 4.06 -1.33
C PHE A 108 -11.02 4.71 -2.61
N ILE A 109 -10.76 6.01 -2.75
CA ILE A 109 -10.98 6.80 -3.95
C ILE A 109 -9.60 7.25 -4.43
N PRO A 110 -9.05 6.64 -5.49
CA PRO A 110 -7.70 6.93 -5.93
C PRO A 110 -7.59 8.34 -6.50
N VAL A 111 -6.67 9.12 -5.95
CA VAL A 111 -6.34 10.47 -6.42
C VAL A 111 -4.87 10.49 -6.82
N PRO A 112 -4.54 10.92 -8.05
CA PRO A 112 -3.15 11.07 -8.46
C PRO A 112 -2.40 11.98 -7.49
N SER A 113 -1.20 11.57 -7.07
CA SER A 113 -0.35 12.43 -6.24
C SER A 113 0.08 13.67 -7.02
N ALA A 114 -0.06 14.86 -6.44
CA ALA A 114 0.44 16.11 -7.04
C ALA A 114 1.96 16.07 -7.34
N ALA A 115 2.74 15.27 -6.60
CA ALA A 115 4.16 15.05 -6.86
C ALA A 115 4.41 14.28 -8.17
N ALA A 116 3.51 13.39 -8.57
CA ALA A 116 3.57 12.71 -9.87
C ALA A 116 3.31 13.70 -11.02
N SER A 117 2.38 14.64 -10.82
CA SER A 117 2.08 15.72 -11.77
C SER A 117 3.26 16.68 -11.96
N ALA A 118 4.06 16.93 -10.92
CA ALA A 118 5.27 17.77 -11.03
C ALA A 118 6.42 17.08 -11.81
N SER A 119 6.55 15.75 -11.73
CA SER A 119 7.60 15.00 -12.44
C SER A 119 7.37 14.91 -13.96
N SER A 120 6.14 15.09 -14.43
CA SER A 120 5.76 15.08 -15.85
C SER A 120 5.78 16.47 -16.51
N ALA A 121 5.82 17.55 -15.72
CA ALA A 121 5.76 18.94 -16.20
C ALA A 121 7.05 19.47 -16.89
N SER A 122 8.02 18.60 -17.20
CA SER A 122 9.26 18.99 -17.90
C SER A 122 9.34 18.55 -19.38
N ALA A 123 8.23 18.09 -19.97
CA ALA A 123 8.13 17.79 -21.39
C ALA A 123 7.31 18.87 -22.13
N PRO A 124 7.73 19.33 -23.33
CA PRO A 124 6.97 20.31 -24.09
C PRO A 124 5.62 19.72 -24.54
N ALA A 125 4.61 20.59 -24.59
CA ALA A 125 3.24 20.25 -24.97
C ALA A 125 3.19 19.63 -26.38
N ALA A 126 2.83 18.35 -26.45
CA ALA A 126 2.44 17.68 -27.68
C ALA A 126 1.01 17.12 -27.53
N SER A 127 0.17 17.54 -28.49
CA SER A 127 -1.20 17.15 -28.82
C SER A 127 -1.93 16.12 -27.94
N SER A 128 -3.08 16.61 -27.44
CA SER A 128 -4.19 15.90 -26.81
C SER A 128 -4.71 14.71 -27.62
N ALA A 129 -4.33 13.51 -27.19
CA ALA A 129 -5.05 12.22 -27.35
C ALA A 129 -4.18 11.05 -26.83
N SER A 130 -2.85 11.23 -26.73
CA SER A 130 -1.89 10.23 -26.24
C SER A 130 -1.37 10.49 -24.81
N ALA A 131 -1.74 11.62 -24.19
CA ALA A 131 -1.33 12.00 -22.83
C ALA A 131 -2.16 11.34 -21.71
N ALA A 132 -3.17 10.53 -22.08
CA ALA A 132 -4.01 9.78 -21.14
C ALA A 132 -3.36 8.51 -20.58
N SER A 133 -2.11 8.20 -20.96
CA SER A 133 -1.40 6.94 -20.62
C SER A 133 -0.34 7.08 -19.52
N ALA A 134 -0.20 8.23 -18.86
CA ALA A 134 0.80 8.45 -17.80
C ALA A 134 0.23 9.08 -16.53
N ALA A 135 -1.08 8.97 -16.29
CA ALA A 135 -1.59 9.10 -14.93
C ALA A 135 -0.98 7.96 -14.12
N VAL A 136 -0.17 8.28 -13.09
CA VAL A 136 0.34 7.26 -12.16
C VAL A 136 -0.87 6.51 -11.62
N THR A 137 -1.08 5.31 -12.15
CA THR A 137 -2.22 4.50 -11.76
C THR A 137 -1.93 4.00 -10.36
N SER A 138 -2.88 4.23 -9.45
CA SER A 138 -2.81 3.70 -8.10
C SER A 138 -2.69 2.18 -8.16
N ALA A 139 -1.60 1.63 -7.63
CA ALA A 139 -1.40 0.19 -7.59
C ALA A 139 -2.42 -0.46 -6.63
N ALA A 140 -2.78 0.26 -5.55
CA ALA A 140 -3.85 -0.14 -4.64
C ALA A 140 -5.19 -0.25 -5.36
N ALA A 141 -5.59 0.78 -6.13
CA ALA A 141 -6.86 0.77 -6.85
C ALA A 141 -6.94 -0.32 -7.92
N GLN A 142 -5.85 -0.55 -8.66
CA GLN A 142 -5.78 -1.68 -9.61
C GLN A 142 -5.99 -3.02 -8.90
N ASN A 143 -5.26 -3.24 -7.80
CA ASN A 143 -5.32 -4.49 -7.05
C ASN A 143 -6.70 -4.73 -6.40
N TRP A 144 -7.33 -3.65 -5.93
CA TRP A 144 -8.65 -3.71 -5.31
C TRP A 144 -9.78 -3.73 -6.34
N GLY A 145 -9.49 -3.49 -7.63
CA GLY A 145 -10.48 -3.48 -8.71
C GLY A 145 -11.43 -2.28 -8.63
N LEU A 146 -10.92 -1.10 -8.26
CA LEU A 146 -11.74 0.08 -8.01
C LEU A 146 -12.02 0.88 -9.30
N PRO A 147 -13.18 1.55 -9.38
CA PRO A 147 -13.43 2.54 -10.41
C PRO A 147 -12.38 3.66 -10.37
N THR A 148 -12.02 4.17 -11.56
CA THR A 148 -11.08 5.29 -11.69
C THR A 148 -11.78 6.65 -11.82
N ASP A 149 -13.09 6.66 -12.14
CA ASP A 149 -13.89 7.89 -12.12
C ASP A 149 -14.20 8.27 -10.66
N PRO A 150 -13.94 9.53 -10.23
CA PRO A 150 -14.15 9.93 -8.84
C PRO A 150 -15.59 9.83 -8.34
N ALA A 151 -16.59 10.09 -9.18
CA ALA A 151 -17.99 10.05 -8.76
C ALA A 151 -18.46 8.60 -8.61
N GLU A 152 -18.11 7.74 -9.57
CA GLU A 152 -18.34 6.30 -9.49
C GLU A 152 -17.61 5.69 -8.28
N ALA A 153 -16.35 6.09 -8.05
CA ALA A 153 -15.56 5.62 -6.91
C ALA A 153 -16.17 6.04 -5.56
N LEU A 154 -16.80 7.21 -5.45
CA LEU A 154 -17.50 7.62 -4.24
C LEU A 154 -18.75 6.78 -3.97
N ASP A 155 -19.58 6.54 -4.99
CA ASP A 155 -20.75 5.70 -4.85
C ASP A 155 -20.36 4.26 -4.50
N PHE A 156 -19.36 3.72 -5.21
CA PHE A 156 -18.77 2.42 -4.93
C PHE A 156 -18.24 2.33 -3.49
N ALA A 157 -17.46 3.32 -3.05
CA ALA A 157 -16.94 3.37 -1.68
C ALA A 157 -18.05 3.33 -0.63
N ARG A 158 -19.23 3.89 -0.93
CA ARG A 158 -20.36 3.92 0.00
C ARG A 158 -21.21 2.66 0.02
N THR A 159 -21.29 1.95 -1.10
CA THR A 159 -22.31 0.91 -1.31
C THR A 159 -21.75 -0.49 -1.49
N ALA A 160 -20.53 -0.63 -2.01
CA ALA A 160 -19.93 -1.93 -2.27
C ALA A 160 -19.58 -2.67 -0.95
N PRO A 161 -19.55 -4.01 -0.97
CA PRO A 161 -19.24 -4.80 0.22
C PRO A 161 -17.76 -4.69 0.60
N ALA A 162 -17.47 -4.83 1.90
CA ALA A 162 -16.11 -5.07 2.36
C ALA A 162 -15.77 -6.56 2.29
N ARG A 163 -14.53 -6.87 1.90
CA ARG A 163 -13.99 -8.23 1.84
C ARG A 163 -12.64 -8.30 2.57
N PRO A 164 -12.36 -9.41 3.27
CA PRO A 164 -11.06 -9.61 3.89
C PRO A 164 -9.91 -9.58 2.88
N ALA A 165 -8.78 -8.98 3.26
CA ALA A 165 -7.55 -9.03 2.49
C ALA A 165 -6.32 -9.00 3.41
N PRO A 166 -5.20 -9.66 3.04
CA PRO A 166 -3.95 -9.56 3.78
C PRO A 166 -3.48 -8.11 3.92
N LEU A 167 -3.16 -7.67 5.15
CA LEU A 167 -2.37 -6.46 5.34
C LEU A 167 -0.88 -6.79 5.23
N ILE A 168 -0.18 -6.15 4.29
CA ILE A 168 1.28 -6.25 4.20
C ILE A 168 1.93 -5.06 4.88
N ARG A 169 2.93 -5.32 5.72
CA ARG A 169 3.71 -4.30 6.43
C ARG A 169 5.20 -4.60 6.33
N ASN A 170 6.02 -3.57 6.54
CA ASN A 170 7.44 -3.78 6.78
C ASN A 170 7.78 -3.91 8.28
N ASP A 171 9.04 -4.23 8.56
CA ASP A 171 9.60 -4.35 9.91
C ASP A 171 9.61 -3.03 10.71
N SER A 172 9.60 -1.87 10.04
CA SER A 172 9.35 -0.57 10.69
C SER A 172 7.88 -0.31 11.07
N GLY A 173 6.97 -1.25 10.76
CA GLY A 173 5.55 -1.11 11.01
C GLY A 173 4.88 -0.05 10.13
N LEU A 174 5.28 0.04 8.86
CA LEU A 174 4.60 0.80 7.81
C LEU A 174 3.82 -0.17 6.92
N ALA A 175 2.54 0.10 6.69
CA ALA A 175 1.70 -0.67 5.78
C ALA A 175 2.04 -0.37 4.31
N VAL A 176 1.93 -1.38 3.45
CA VAL A 176 2.03 -1.22 1.99
C VAL A 176 0.61 -1.25 1.44
N ALA A 177 0.14 -0.15 0.87
CA ALA A 177 -1.19 -0.05 0.27
C ALA A 177 -1.17 -0.51 -1.19
N GLY A 178 -0.24 0.02 -1.97
CA GLY A 178 -0.14 -0.22 -3.41
C GLY A 178 1.08 -1.05 -3.79
N SER A 179 2.29 -0.55 -3.50
CA SER A 179 3.52 -1.28 -3.81
C SER A 179 4.73 -0.84 -3.00
N ALA A 180 5.69 -1.74 -2.86
CA ALA A 180 7.01 -1.42 -2.34
C ALA A 180 8.10 -1.82 -3.33
N THR A 181 9.20 -1.07 -3.35
CA THR A 181 10.37 -1.35 -4.17
C THR A 181 11.61 -1.40 -3.29
N ILE A 182 12.46 -2.39 -3.55
CA ILE A 182 13.76 -2.57 -2.92
C ILE A 182 14.80 -2.47 -4.03
N SER A 183 15.77 -1.58 -3.91
CA SER A 183 16.82 -1.38 -4.92
C SER A 183 18.13 -0.94 -4.28
N ASP A 184 19.16 -0.75 -5.09
CA ASP A 184 20.40 -0.14 -4.62
C ASP A 184 20.23 1.36 -4.34
N ALA A 185 20.88 1.88 -3.30
CA ALA A 185 20.82 3.29 -2.92
C ALA A 185 21.34 4.25 -3.99
N ALA A 186 22.34 3.84 -4.77
CA ALA A 186 22.88 4.60 -5.89
C ALA A 186 22.08 4.41 -7.19
N ASN A 187 20.93 3.72 -7.15
CA ASN A 187 20.10 3.40 -8.31
C ASN A 187 20.88 2.65 -9.42
N GLY A 188 21.90 1.87 -9.01
CA GLY A 188 22.72 1.02 -9.86
C GLY A 188 22.30 -0.45 -9.81
N SER A 189 23.18 -1.34 -10.27
CA SER A 189 22.99 -2.79 -10.11
C SER A 189 22.87 -3.14 -8.64
N PHE A 190 21.92 -4.00 -8.32
CA PHE A 190 21.63 -4.44 -6.97
C PHE A 190 22.79 -5.26 -6.40
N THR A 191 23.20 -4.94 -5.18
CA THR A 191 24.15 -5.73 -4.39
C THR A 191 23.43 -6.26 -3.16
N GLY A 192 23.33 -7.59 -3.05
CA GLY A 192 22.63 -8.26 -1.95
C GLY A 192 21.79 -9.44 -2.42
N GLU A 193 20.81 -9.79 -1.61
CA GLU A 193 19.82 -10.83 -1.90
C GLU A 193 18.42 -10.37 -1.52
N ILE A 194 17.42 -10.80 -2.29
CA ILE A 194 15.99 -10.65 -2.03
C ILE A 194 15.36 -12.03 -2.14
N ILE A 195 14.73 -12.49 -1.07
CA ILE A 195 14.07 -13.79 -0.96
C ILE A 195 12.57 -13.56 -0.75
N ILE A 196 11.74 -14.37 -1.37
CA ILE A 196 10.30 -14.48 -1.08
C ILE A 196 10.01 -15.89 -0.58
N ASP A 197 9.55 -15.99 0.68
CA ASP A 197 9.53 -17.26 1.43
C ASP A 197 10.89 -17.99 1.38
N ASP A 198 11.01 -19.06 0.59
CA ASP A 198 12.22 -19.87 0.41
C ASP A 198 12.90 -19.66 -0.96
N HIS A 199 12.34 -18.81 -1.82
CA HIS A 199 12.84 -18.59 -3.17
C HIS A 199 13.66 -17.31 -3.30
N THR A 200 14.91 -17.41 -3.78
CA THR A 200 15.72 -16.23 -4.14
C THR A 200 15.14 -15.55 -5.38
N LEU A 201 14.45 -14.42 -5.17
CA LEU A 201 13.83 -13.60 -6.20
C LEU A 201 14.88 -12.79 -6.99
N ALA A 202 15.84 -12.21 -6.27
CA ALA A 202 16.89 -11.37 -6.82
C ALA A 202 18.19 -11.55 -6.05
N ALA A 203 19.31 -11.59 -6.76
CA ALA A 203 20.65 -11.64 -6.17
C ALA A 203 21.59 -10.70 -6.94
N SER A 204 22.75 -10.41 -6.34
CA SER A 204 23.82 -9.61 -6.94
C SER A 204 24.12 -10.05 -8.38
N SER A 205 23.87 -9.16 -9.33
CA SER A 205 24.15 -9.39 -10.75
C SER A 205 24.13 -8.05 -11.49
N PRO A 206 24.97 -7.86 -12.53
CA PRO A 206 24.94 -6.65 -13.35
C PRO A 206 23.57 -6.34 -13.98
N LYS A 207 22.72 -7.36 -14.16
CA LYS A 207 21.39 -7.26 -14.76
C LYS A 207 20.24 -7.13 -13.75
N THR A 208 20.52 -7.23 -12.46
CA THR A 208 19.53 -7.13 -11.39
C THR A 208 19.56 -5.73 -10.79
N PHE A 209 18.40 -5.11 -10.60
CA PHE A 209 18.27 -3.76 -10.04
C PHE A 209 17.40 -3.72 -8.78
N GLY A 210 17.03 -4.90 -8.27
CA GLY A 210 16.28 -5.07 -7.04
C GLY A 210 14.99 -5.86 -7.29
N ALA A 211 13.91 -5.49 -6.61
CA ALA A 211 12.59 -6.08 -6.79
C ALA A 211 11.47 -5.07 -6.48
N ARG A 212 10.30 -5.32 -7.05
CA ARG A 212 9.05 -4.67 -6.68
C ARG A 212 8.09 -5.71 -6.14
N LEU A 213 7.34 -5.35 -5.10
CA LEU A 213 6.27 -6.16 -4.53
C LEU A 213 4.97 -5.37 -4.45
N VAL A 214 3.86 -6.07 -4.53
CA VAL A 214 2.51 -5.56 -4.32
C VAL A 214 1.78 -6.46 -3.32
N PRO A 215 0.95 -5.90 -2.42
CA PRO A 215 0.01 -6.70 -1.65
C PRO A 215 -0.92 -7.48 -2.58
N MET A 216 -1.29 -8.70 -2.21
CA MET A 216 -2.38 -9.45 -2.85
C MET A 216 -3.65 -9.29 -2.03
N THR A 217 -4.80 -9.54 -2.65
CA THR A 217 -6.08 -9.56 -1.94
C THR A 217 -6.46 -10.94 -1.37
N ASP A 218 -5.60 -11.93 -1.54
CA ASP A 218 -5.77 -13.30 -1.03
C ASP A 218 -4.40 -13.86 -0.61
N ALA A 219 -4.40 -15.00 0.07
CA ALA A 219 -3.19 -15.72 0.44
C ALA A 219 -2.34 -16.05 -0.80
N PRO A 220 -0.99 -16.02 -0.68
CA PRO A 220 -0.21 -15.87 0.54
C PRO A 220 0.01 -14.41 1.01
N GLY A 221 -0.39 -13.42 0.20
CA GLY A 221 -0.45 -12.00 0.57
C GLY A 221 0.52 -11.08 -0.14
N ILE A 222 1.62 -11.57 -0.71
CA ILE A 222 2.59 -10.76 -1.48
C ILE A 222 2.80 -11.37 -2.87
N LEU A 223 2.77 -10.54 -3.90
CA LEU A 223 3.28 -10.83 -5.23
C LEU A 223 4.52 -9.96 -5.47
N ALA A 224 5.62 -10.56 -5.91
CA ALA A 224 6.87 -9.84 -6.17
C ALA A 224 7.54 -10.29 -7.47
N ALA A 225 8.29 -9.38 -8.07
CA ALA A 225 9.09 -9.64 -9.26
C ALA A 225 10.42 -8.90 -9.19
N ARG A 226 11.46 -9.51 -9.77
CA ARG A 226 12.78 -8.91 -9.91
C ARG A 226 12.74 -7.73 -10.87
N ALA A 227 13.41 -6.64 -10.47
CA ALA A 227 13.65 -5.50 -11.34
C ALA A 227 14.87 -5.75 -12.24
N THR A 228 14.70 -5.56 -13.54
CA THR A 228 15.77 -5.72 -14.53
C THR A 228 16.36 -4.40 -14.97
N SER A 229 15.72 -3.25 -14.69
CA SER A 229 16.26 -1.91 -14.96
C SER A 229 16.23 -1.02 -13.71
N PRO A 230 17.02 0.07 -13.68
CA PRO A 230 17.01 1.03 -12.57
C PRO A 230 15.61 1.53 -12.24
N ILE A 231 15.31 1.70 -10.95
CA ILE A 231 13.98 2.13 -10.48
C ILE A 231 13.72 3.59 -10.84
N GLU A 232 14.71 4.45 -10.65
CA GLU A 232 14.65 5.86 -11.04
C GLU A 232 15.29 6.05 -12.43
N PRO A 233 14.79 6.99 -13.24
CA PRO A 233 15.38 7.29 -14.55
C PRO A 233 16.83 7.80 -14.41
N GLN A 234 17.75 7.24 -15.19
CA GLN A 234 19.16 7.66 -15.21
C GLN A 234 19.42 8.68 -16.33
N GLY A 235 19.23 9.98 -16.05
CA GLY A 235 19.57 11.07 -16.99
C GLY A 235 18.84 11.03 -18.35
N ARG A 236 18.92 12.11 -19.13
CA ARG A 236 18.18 12.20 -20.41
C ARG A 236 18.66 11.19 -21.47
N LEU A 237 19.97 10.95 -21.56
CA LEU A 237 20.56 10.14 -22.62
C LEU A 237 20.35 8.62 -22.42
N ARG A 238 20.45 8.11 -21.18
CA ARG A 238 20.26 6.67 -20.90
C ARG A 238 18.80 6.28 -20.67
N SER A 239 17.95 7.20 -20.21
CA SER A 239 16.50 6.96 -20.05
C SER A 239 15.80 6.66 -21.39
N LEU A 240 16.32 7.19 -22.51
CA LEU A 240 15.84 6.87 -23.86
C LEU A 240 16.06 5.41 -24.28
N LEU A 241 17.10 4.76 -23.74
CA LEU A 241 17.48 3.39 -24.08
C LEU A 241 16.77 2.34 -23.23
N ARG A 242 16.32 2.70 -22.02
CA ARG A 242 15.75 1.74 -21.08
C ARG A 242 14.68 2.37 -20.20
N LYS A 243 13.46 1.84 -20.27
CA LYS A 243 12.37 2.25 -19.39
C LYS A 243 12.75 1.92 -17.94
N PRO A 244 12.64 2.87 -16.99
CA PRO A 244 12.91 2.61 -15.59
C PRO A 244 11.89 1.62 -15.01
N GLY A 245 12.29 0.88 -13.98
CA GLY A 245 11.43 -0.03 -13.22
C GLY A 245 10.88 -1.22 -14.00
N GLN A 246 11.56 -1.67 -15.06
CA GLN A 246 11.17 -2.89 -15.77
C GLN A 246 11.29 -4.10 -14.86
N LEU A 247 10.25 -4.93 -14.87
CA LEU A 247 10.20 -6.17 -14.10
C LEU A 247 10.37 -7.37 -15.04
N ASP A 248 10.96 -8.44 -14.52
CA ASP A 248 11.07 -9.71 -15.22
C ASP A 248 9.81 -10.57 -14.96
N PRO A 249 8.96 -10.82 -15.98
CA PRO A 249 7.75 -11.62 -15.81
C PRO A 249 8.03 -13.06 -15.36
N GLU A 250 9.16 -13.65 -15.75
CA GLU A 250 9.51 -15.03 -15.40
C GLU A 250 9.91 -15.17 -13.93
N SER A 251 10.32 -14.05 -13.32
CA SER A 251 10.66 -13.98 -11.90
C SER A 251 9.46 -13.79 -10.98
N VAL A 252 8.23 -13.65 -11.50
CA VAL A 252 7.05 -13.40 -10.68
C VAL A 252 6.83 -14.55 -9.71
N ARG A 253 6.73 -14.23 -8.42
CA ARG A 253 6.48 -15.18 -7.34
C ARG A 253 5.49 -14.60 -6.34
N THR A 254 4.76 -15.49 -5.68
CA THR A 254 3.90 -15.17 -4.56
C THR A 254 4.47 -15.75 -3.27
N GLY A 255 4.27 -15.07 -2.16
CA GLY A 255 4.69 -15.57 -0.84
C GLY A 255 4.14 -14.75 0.31
N ARG A 256 4.47 -15.19 1.54
CA ARG A 256 3.99 -14.57 2.78
C ARG A 256 4.89 -13.43 3.24
N ALA A 257 6.17 -13.53 2.91
CA ALA A 257 7.17 -12.55 3.31
C ALA A 257 8.21 -12.36 2.20
N VAL A 258 8.68 -11.12 2.06
CA VAL A 258 9.84 -10.75 1.24
C VAL A 258 10.91 -10.22 2.17
N GLN A 259 12.09 -10.82 2.15
CA GLN A 259 13.25 -10.42 2.95
C GLN A 259 14.35 -9.95 2.01
N ALA A 260 15.01 -8.85 2.36
CA ALA A 260 16.17 -8.38 1.62
C ALA A 260 17.31 -8.01 2.55
N GLY A 261 18.53 -8.30 2.10
CA GLY A 261 19.78 -7.94 2.77
C GLY A 261 20.81 -7.43 1.77
N GLY A 262 21.54 -6.38 2.13
CA GLY A 262 22.57 -5.76 1.29
C GLY A 262 23.28 -4.62 2.00
N PRO A 263 24.32 -4.02 1.39
CA PRO A 263 25.11 -2.97 2.03
C PRO A 263 24.36 -1.63 2.11
N GLN A 264 23.63 -1.24 1.05
CA GLN A 264 22.87 0.01 0.99
C GLN A 264 21.58 -0.17 0.18
N LEU A 265 20.52 -0.59 0.84
CA LEU A 265 19.20 -0.78 0.25
C LEU A 265 18.42 0.54 0.27
N ARG A 266 17.93 0.98 -0.89
CA ARG A 266 16.84 1.95 -1.00
C ARG A 266 15.52 1.19 -0.94
N VAL A 267 14.65 1.64 -0.05
CA VAL A 267 13.30 1.11 0.10
C VAL A 267 12.31 2.24 -0.15
N ILE A 268 11.38 2.04 -1.08
CA ILE A 268 10.30 2.98 -1.38
C ILE A 268 8.99 2.25 -1.14
N VAL A 269 8.11 2.80 -0.30
CA VAL A 269 6.76 2.27 -0.06
C VAL A 269 5.77 3.32 -0.52
N ASP A 270 4.89 2.96 -1.45
CA ASP A 270 3.83 3.82 -1.97
C ASP A 270 4.34 5.20 -2.41
N SER A 271 5.47 5.19 -3.13
CA SER A 271 6.22 6.38 -3.60
C SER A 271 6.91 7.22 -2.51
N VAL A 272 6.88 6.79 -1.25
CA VAL A 272 7.59 7.43 -0.14
C VAL A 272 8.91 6.69 0.12
N PRO A 273 10.07 7.31 -0.14
CA PRO A 273 11.35 6.70 0.18
C PRO A 273 11.58 6.64 1.69
N HIS A 274 12.19 5.55 2.15
CA HIS A 274 12.72 5.49 3.51
C HIS A 274 13.78 6.59 3.71
N LYS A 275 13.83 7.19 4.91
CA LYS A 275 14.64 8.38 5.19
C LYS A 275 16.13 8.21 4.90
N ARG A 276 16.64 6.98 5.02
CA ARG A 276 18.06 6.62 4.81
C ARG A 276 18.15 5.22 4.20
N PRO A 277 19.22 4.89 3.48
CA PRO A 277 19.49 3.51 3.10
C PRO A 277 19.53 2.59 4.32
N VAL A 278 19.09 1.35 4.14
CA VAL A 278 19.08 0.31 5.18
C VAL A 278 19.91 -0.88 4.74
N THR A 279 20.36 -1.72 5.67
CA THR A 279 21.09 -2.95 5.33
C THR A 279 20.19 -4.17 5.19
N ARG A 280 18.97 -4.09 5.73
CA ARG A 280 17.97 -5.14 5.69
C ARG A 280 16.58 -4.54 5.73
N VAL A 281 15.62 -5.24 5.13
CA VAL A 281 14.18 -4.94 5.25
C VAL A 281 13.41 -6.24 5.11
N THR A 282 12.31 -6.37 5.84
CA THR A 282 11.37 -7.49 5.67
C THR A 282 9.97 -6.95 5.49
N PHE A 283 9.26 -7.43 4.48
CA PHE A 283 7.84 -7.23 4.26
C PHE A 283 7.11 -8.54 4.56
N TYR A 284 6.02 -8.48 5.30
CA TYR A 284 5.27 -9.67 5.72
C TYR A 284 3.81 -9.35 5.96
N ARG A 285 2.97 -10.38 5.88
CA ARG A 285 1.56 -10.30 6.27
C ARG A 285 1.43 -10.06 7.78
N HIS A 286 0.62 -9.09 8.15
CA HIS A 286 0.26 -8.79 9.53
C HIS A 286 -0.71 -9.83 10.10
N LEU A 287 -0.86 -9.90 11.43
CA LEU A 287 -1.69 -10.88 12.13
C LEU A 287 -3.19 -10.68 11.92
N ARG A 288 -3.61 -9.44 11.60
CA ARG A 288 -4.99 -9.09 11.26
C ARG A 288 -5.10 -8.82 9.77
N ASP A 289 -6.24 -9.21 9.20
CA ASP A 289 -6.59 -8.92 7.82
C ASP A 289 -7.38 -7.60 7.73
N LEU A 290 -7.15 -6.86 6.64
CA LEU A 290 -7.93 -5.69 6.26
C LEU A 290 -9.36 -6.10 5.92
N GLN A 291 -10.31 -5.20 6.13
CA GLN A 291 -11.65 -5.28 5.55
C GLN A 291 -11.75 -4.22 4.44
N ILE A 292 -11.48 -4.57 3.17
CA ILE A 292 -11.39 -3.60 2.07
C ILE A 292 -12.66 -3.60 1.21
N VAL A 293 -13.14 -2.42 0.82
CA VAL A 293 -14.28 -2.29 -0.09
C VAL A 293 -13.83 -2.57 -1.51
N ARG A 294 -14.38 -3.63 -2.12
CA ARG A 294 -13.99 -4.14 -3.44
C ARG A 294 -15.09 -5.00 -4.08
N PRO A 295 -15.05 -5.26 -5.41
CA PRO A 295 -16.09 -6.00 -6.11
C PRO A 295 -16.30 -7.42 -5.58
#